data_AF-A0A1M5VKZ5-F1
#
_entry.id   AF-A0A1M5VKZ5-F1
#
_cell.length_a   1.000
_cell.length_b   1.000
_cell.length_c   1.000
_cell.angle_alpha   90.00
_cell.angle_beta   90.00
_cell.angle_gamma   90.00
#
_symmetry.space_group_name_H-M   'P 1'
#
loop_
_entity.id
_entity.type
_entity.pdbx_description
1 polymer ?
#
loop_
_entity_poly.entity_id
_entity_poly.type
_entity_poly.pdbx_seq_one_letter_code
_entity_poly.pdbx_strand_id
1 'polypeptide(L)'
;MKEKVETKKYTDFTPEHIKKYLDEFRKLILKGNYSISINKNRQKNTDFIETYQIDTKKEREIFLALQYEDFCYAVDNEKEIEEQRLGEIR
;
A
#
# COMPACT_ATOMS: atom_id res chain seq x y z
N MET A 1 4.88 -19.01 -20.02
CA MET A 1 5.28 -18.77 -18.61
C MET A 1 5.51 -17.28 -18.48
N LYS A 2 4.80 -16.56 -17.60
CA LYS A 2 5.11 -15.12 -17.39
C LYS A 2 6.42 -15.05 -16.60
N GLU A 3 7.42 -14.36 -17.13
CA GLU A 3 8.66 -14.08 -16.40
C GLU A 3 8.32 -13.42 -15.05
N LYS A 4 8.92 -13.93 -13.97
CA LYS A 4 8.86 -13.26 -12.68
C LYS A 4 9.69 -11.99 -12.80
N VAL A 5 9.07 -10.84 -12.62
CA VAL A 5 9.79 -9.57 -12.51
C VAL A 5 10.65 -9.64 -11.25
N GLU A 6 11.94 -9.39 -11.40
CA GLU A 6 12.85 -9.31 -10.25
C GLU A 6 12.57 -8.01 -9.50
N THR A 7 12.10 -8.11 -8.26
CA THR A 7 11.79 -6.96 -7.41
C THR A 7 13.01 -6.55 -6.59
N LYS A 8 13.30 -5.26 -6.52
CA LYS A 8 14.37 -4.70 -5.67
C LYS A 8 13.79 -4.05 -4.41
N LYS A 9 14.58 -4.08 -3.33
CA LYS A 9 14.32 -3.33 -2.08
C LYS A 9 15.08 -2.01 -2.08
N TYR A 10 14.44 -0.96 -1.60
CA TYR A 10 15.00 0.38 -1.46
C TYR A 10 14.99 0.79 0.02
N THR A 11 16.15 1.23 0.52
CA THR A 11 16.38 1.54 1.94
C THR A 11 17.02 2.92 2.15
N ASP A 12 17.21 3.68 1.09
CA ASP A 12 17.85 4.99 1.05
C ASP A 12 16.89 6.15 1.39
N PHE A 13 15.78 5.85 2.07
CA PHE A 13 14.84 6.85 2.58
C PHE A 13 15.31 7.40 3.91
N THR A 14 15.40 8.72 4.02
CA THR A 14 15.58 9.38 5.31
C THR A 14 14.28 9.39 6.11
N PRO A 15 14.34 9.52 7.44
CA PRO A 15 13.15 9.73 8.26
C PRO A 15 12.25 10.87 7.75
N GLU A 16 12.85 11.96 7.25
CA GLU A 16 12.13 13.12 6.71
C GLU A 16 11.35 12.77 5.44
N HIS A 17 11.91 11.95 4.55
CA HIS A 17 11.20 11.46 3.36
C HIS A 17 9.96 10.66 3.75
N ILE A 18 10.09 9.76 4.73
CA ILE A 18 8.99 8.91 5.19
C ILE A 18 7.92 9.74 5.92
N LYS A 19 8.33 10.70 6.77
CA LYS A 19 7.40 11.62 7.45
C LYS A 19 6.58 12.42 6.44
N LYS A 20 7.22 12.99 5.42
CA LYS A 20 6.52 13.74 4.36
C LYS A 20 5.51 12.86 3.62
N TYR A 21 5.90 11.63 3.29
CA TYR A 21 4.98 10.65 2.70
C TYR A 21 3.80 10.34 3.63
N LEU A 22 4.04 10.08 4.92
CA LEU A 22 2.99 9.82 5.90
C LEU A 22 2.03 11.00 6.05
N ASP A 23 2.50 12.25 5.97
CA ASP A 23 1.64 13.43 6.02
C ASP A 23 0.68 13.51 4.82
N GLU A 24 1.15 13.20 3.61
CA GLU A 24 0.31 13.14 2.41
C GLU A 24 -0.66 11.96 2.48
N PHE A 25 -0.16 10.79 2.88
CA PHE A 25 -0.92 9.57 3.07
C PHE A 25 -2.08 9.78 4.05
N ARG A 26 -1.80 10.30 5.26
CA ARG A 26 -2.83 10.57 6.29
C ARG A 26 -3.91 11.54 5.79
N LYS A 27 -3.55 12.56 5.00
CA LYS A 27 -4.53 13.47 4.39
C LYS A 27 -5.48 12.74 3.44
N LEU A 28 -5.01 11.75 2.68
CA LEU A 28 -5.86 10.94 1.81
C LEU A 28 -6.80 10.03 2.63
N ILE A 29 -6.28 9.39 3.68
CA ILE A 29 -7.09 8.55 4.58
C ILE A 29 -8.22 9.35 5.24
N LEU A 30 -7.91 10.54 5.78
CA LEU A 30 -8.90 11.40 6.43
C LEU A 30 -9.99 11.89 5.47
N LYS A 31 -9.66 12.08 4.19
CA LYS A 31 -10.63 12.42 3.14
C LYS A 31 -11.44 11.22 2.64
N GLY A 32 -11.08 10.00 3.03
CA GLY A 32 -11.64 8.78 2.46
C GLY A 32 -11.17 8.49 1.03
N ASN A 33 -10.09 9.13 0.58
CA ASN A 33 -9.56 9.01 -0.78
C ASN A 33 -8.55 7.85 -0.88
N TYR A 34 -8.97 6.65 -0.53
CA TYR A 34 -8.16 5.44 -0.63
C TYR A 34 -9.04 4.21 -0.89
N SER A 35 -8.43 3.15 -1.39
CA SER A 35 -9.04 1.82 -1.50
C SER A 35 -8.01 0.74 -1.21
N ILE A 36 -8.42 -0.33 -0.55
CA ILE A 36 -7.56 -1.50 -0.33
C ILE A 36 -7.85 -2.52 -1.44
N SER A 37 -6.83 -2.88 -2.22
CA SER A 37 -6.98 -3.91 -3.25
C SER A 37 -7.06 -5.31 -2.63
N ILE A 38 -8.17 -6.03 -2.83
CA ILE A 38 -8.46 -7.36 -2.27
C ILE A 38 -8.65 -8.46 -3.34
N ASN A 39 -8.03 -8.29 -4.51
CA ASN A 39 -8.17 -9.24 -5.62
C ASN A 39 -7.22 -10.45 -5.51
N LYS A 40 -7.32 -11.41 -6.45
CA LYS A 40 -6.49 -12.63 -6.51
C LYS A 40 -4.97 -12.39 -6.50
N ASN A 41 -4.51 -11.20 -6.88
CA ASN A 41 -3.10 -10.81 -6.86
C ASN A 41 -2.67 -10.19 -5.51
N ARG A 42 -3.59 -10.08 -4.55
CA ARG A 42 -3.46 -9.42 -3.25
C ARG A 42 -4.07 -10.27 -2.12
N GLN A 43 -4.03 -11.60 -2.25
CA GLN A 43 -4.62 -12.53 -1.28
C GLN A 43 -4.15 -12.26 0.15
N LYS A 44 -2.88 -11.87 0.35
CA LYS A 44 -2.37 -11.48 1.68
C LYS A 44 -3.18 -10.35 2.34
N ASN A 45 -3.73 -9.40 1.57
CA ASN A 45 -4.57 -8.34 2.10
C ASN A 45 -5.91 -8.91 2.60
N THR A 46 -6.53 -9.78 1.80
CA THR A 46 -7.76 -10.49 2.15
C THR A 46 -7.56 -11.32 3.42
N ASP A 47 -6.50 -12.13 3.45
CA ASP A 47 -6.16 -13.00 4.59
C ASP A 47 -5.95 -12.17 5.86
N PHE A 48 -5.26 -11.03 5.76
CA PHE A 48 -5.01 -10.14 6.89
C PHE A 48 -6.30 -9.49 7.42
N ILE A 49 -7.16 -9.00 6.53
CA ILE A 49 -8.44 -8.40 6.90
C ILE A 49 -9.34 -9.42 7.60
N GLU A 50 -9.43 -10.63 7.06
CA GLU A 50 -10.26 -11.71 7.61
C GLU A 50 -9.72 -12.21 8.95
N THR A 51 -8.43 -12.49 9.04
CA THR A 51 -7.78 -13.04 10.25
C THR A 51 -7.94 -12.13 11.45
N TYR A 52 -7.80 -10.81 11.25
CA TYR A 52 -7.85 -9.83 12.33
C TYR A 52 -9.21 -9.12 12.45
N GLN A 53 -10.21 -9.53 11.65
CA GLN A 53 -11.53 -8.89 11.57
C GLN A 53 -11.42 -7.37 11.47
N ILE A 54 -10.66 -6.92 10.49
CA ILE A 54 -10.39 -5.51 10.25
C ILE A 54 -11.59 -4.92 9.50
N ASP A 55 -12.30 -4.01 10.16
CA ASP A 55 -13.34 -3.21 9.53
C ASP A 55 -12.77 -1.85 9.07
N THR A 56 -13.55 -1.08 8.32
CA THR A 56 -13.12 0.22 7.80
C THR A 56 -12.67 1.20 8.89
N LYS A 57 -13.18 1.05 10.13
CA LYS A 57 -12.73 1.89 11.26
C LYS A 57 -11.33 1.47 11.69
N LYS A 58 -11.09 0.18 11.89
CA LYS A 58 -9.77 -0.38 12.23
C LYS A 58 -8.75 -0.13 11.13
N GLU A 59 -9.13 -0.22 9.84
CA GLU A 59 -8.24 0.14 8.73
C GLU A 59 -7.70 1.56 8.89
N ARG A 60 -8.59 2.52 9.14
CA ARG A 60 -8.22 3.93 9.33
C ARG A 60 -7.37 4.12 10.57
N GLU A 61 -7.70 3.47 11.67
CA GLU A 61 -6.90 3.52 12.90
C GLU A 61 -5.48 3.01 12.65
N ILE A 62 -5.33 1.87 11.98
CA ILE A 62 -4.02 1.31 11.59
C ILE A 62 -3.25 2.30 10.71
N PHE A 63 -3.86 2.80 9.64
CA PHE A 63 -3.21 3.72 8.72
C PHE A 63 -2.79 5.05 9.36
N LEU A 64 -3.60 5.58 10.28
CA LEU A 64 -3.28 6.82 10.99
C LEU A 64 -2.23 6.61 12.10
N ALA A 65 -2.13 5.40 12.65
CA ALA A 65 -1.17 5.06 13.69
C ALA A 65 0.26 4.84 13.18
N LEU A 66 0.46 4.56 11.88
CA LEU A 66 1.78 4.35 11.29
C LEU A 66 2.73 5.52 11.58
N GLN A 67 3.91 5.20 12.10
CA GLN A 67 5.03 6.11 12.32
C GLN A 67 6.16 5.81 11.33
N TYR A 68 7.14 6.71 11.22
CA TYR A 68 8.21 6.53 10.25
C TYR A 68 9.14 5.36 10.64
N GLU A 69 9.21 5.05 11.93
CA GLU A 69 9.96 3.94 12.51
C GLU A 69 9.37 2.57 12.17
N ASP A 70 8.11 2.50 11.74
CA ASP A 70 7.45 1.24 11.34
C ASP A 70 7.90 0.76 9.95
N PHE A 71 8.71 1.54 9.22
CA PHE A 71 9.14 1.24 7.85
C PHE A 71 10.56 0.66 7.81
N CYS A 72 10.72 -0.44 7.07
CA CYS A 72 12.03 -1.09 6.87
C CYS A 72 12.62 -0.86 5.47
N TYR A 73 11.80 -0.91 4.42
CA TYR A 73 12.19 -0.73 3.02
C TYR A 73 10.95 -0.50 2.15
N ALA A 74 11.13 0.13 0.98
CA ALA A 74 10.17 0.04 -0.11
C ALA A 74 10.55 -1.12 -1.05
N VAL A 75 9.61 -1.62 -1.83
CA VAL A 75 9.84 -2.71 -2.78
C VAL A 75 9.09 -2.45 -4.09
N ASP A 76 9.66 -2.87 -5.21
CA ASP A 76 8.98 -2.83 -6.50
C ASP A 76 7.69 -3.64 -6.49
N ASN A 77 6.73 -3.25 -7.34
CA ASN A 77 5.54 -4.04 -7.55
C ASN A 77 5.89 -5.38 -8.23
N GLU A 78 5.46 -6.50 -7.63
CA GLU A 78 5.64 -7.84 -8.20
C GLU A 78 4.88 -8.05 -9.52
N LYS A 79 3.87 -7.21 -9.80
CA LYS A 79 3.03 -7.26 -11.00
C LYS A 79 2.80 -5.83 -11.49
N GLU A 80 2.82 -5.66 -12.81
CA GLU A 80 2.36 -4.43 -13.45
C GLU A 80 0.93 -4.13 -12.95
N ILE A 81 0.67 -2.88 -12.55
CA ILE A 81 -0.63 -2.47 -12.03
C ILE A 81 -1.63 -2.53 -13.20
N GLU A 82 -2.51 -3.53 -13.23
CA GLU A 82 -3.55 -3.66 -14.27
C GLU A 82 -4.48 -2.44 -14.33
N GLU A 83 -4.61 -1.67 -13.24
CA GLU A 83 -5.40 -0.42 -13.20
C GLU A 83 -4.83 0.70 -14.09
N GLN A 84 -3.54 0.67 -14.46
CA GLN A 84 -2.99 1.63 -15.43
C GLN A 84 -3.47 1.36 -16.86
N ARG A 85 -3.87 0.13 -17.20
CA ARG A 85 -4.40 -0.21 -18.55
C ARG A 85 -5.86 0.20 -18.74
N LEU A 86 -6.61 0.43 -17.67
CA LEU A 86 -7.97 0.98 -17.75
C LEU A 86 -7.98 2.51 -17.89
N GLY A 87 -6.82 3.17 -17.77
CA GLY A 87 -6.65 4.61 -17.99
C GLY A 87 -6.35 5.02 -19.43
N GLU A 88 -6.14 4.08 -20.35
CA GLU A 88 -5.86 4.33 -21.77
C GLU A 88 -7.09 4.15 -22.70
N ILE A 89 -8.30 4.10 -22.14
CA ILE A 89 -9.53 4.31 -22.92
C ILE A 89 -10.06 5.71 -22.60
N ARG A 90 -9.54 6.69 -23.35
CA ARG A 90 -10.24 7.94 -23.66
C ARG A 90 -10.17 8.17 -25.17
#